data_AF-A0A096B725-F1
#
_entry.id   AF-A0A096B725-F1
#
_cell.length_a   1.000
_cell.length_b   1.000
_cell.length_c   1.000
_cell.angle_alpha   90.00
_cell.angle_beta   90.00
_cell.angle_gamma   90.00
#
_symmetry.space_group_name_H-M   'P 1'
#
loop_
_entity.id
_entity.type
_entity.pdbx_description
1 polymer ?
#
loop_
_entity_poly.entity_id
_entity_poly.type
_entity_poly.pdbx_seq_one_letter_code
_entity_poly.pdbx_strand_id
1 'polypeptide(L)' 'MTYLELLQRALAEEIEATRLYLACMALAPREDLGVLLKINKDETDHVALISSLISRQTGRDADYAAMVPGVD' A
#
# COMPACT_ATOMS: atom_id res chain seq x y z
N MET A 1 3.40 -3.32 20.39
CA MET A 1 3.67 -3.01 18.98
C MET A 1 5.17 -2.80 18.81
N THR A 2 5.82 -3.68 18.06
CA THR A 2 7.22 -3.57 17.65
C THR A 2 7.34 -2.68 16.41
N TYR A 3 8.57 -2.27 16.07
CA TYR A 3 8.82 -1.55 14.82
C TYR A 3 8.43 -2.37 13.58
N LEU A 4 8.66 -3.68 13.60
CA LEU A 4 8.26 -4.57 12.52
C LEU A 4 6.72 -4.62 12.39
N GLU A 5 5.99 -4.76 13.51
CA GLU A 5 4.52 -4.75 13.51
C GLU A 5 3.96 -3.42 12.99
N LEU A 6 4.61 -2.29 13.30
CA LEU A 6 4.27 -0.98 12.74
C LEU A 6 4.47 -0.94 11.22
N LEU A 7 5.59 -1.43 10.71
CA LEU A 7 5.86 -1.46 9.26
C LEU A 7 4.89 -2.38 8.51
N GLN A 8 4.60 -3.56 9.06
CA GLN A 8 3.64 -4.51 8.46
C GLN A 8 2.24 -3.91 8.39
N ARG A 9 1.82 -3.23 9.47
CA ARG A 9 0.55 -2.51 9.49
C ARG A 9 0.53 -1.36 8.47
N ALA A 10 1.59 -0.55 8.40
CA ALA A 10 1.68 0.52 7.42
C ALA A 10 1.61 -0.02 5.99
N LEU A 11 2.33 -1.10 5.67
CA LEU A 11 2.28 -1.75 4.36
C LEU A 11 0.85 -2.17 3.99
N ALA A 12 0.11 -2.75 4.94
CA ALA A 12 -1.28 -3.14 4.72
C ALA A 12 -2.21 -1.94 4.50
N GLU A 13 -2.02 -0.85 5.25
CA GLU A 13 -2.78 0.39 5.10
C GLU A 13 -2.55 1.03 3.71
N GLU A 14 -1.31 1.06 3.21
CA GLU A 14 -1.00 1.59 1.87
C GLU A 14 -1.60 0.76 0.73
N ILE A 15 -1.63 -0.56 0.88
CA ILE A 15 -2.25 -1.46 -0.10
C ILE A 15 -3.77 -1.24 -0.13
N GLU A 16 -4.40 -1.06 1.03
CA GLU A 16 -5.83 -0.78 1.10
C GLU A 16 -6.16 0.61 0.56
N ALA A 17 -5.34 1.63 0.83
CA ALA A 17 -5.46 2.95 0.22
C ALA A 17 -5.37 2.89 -1.31
N THR A 18 -4.43 2.09 -1.84
CA THR A 18 -4.29 1.85 -3.28
C THR A 18 -5.59 1.29 -3.87
N ARG A 19 -6.18 0.26 -3.25
CA ARG A 19 -7.44 -0.35 -3.70
C ARG A 19 -8.60 0.64 -3.61
N LEU A 20 -8.70 1.39 -2.52
CA LEU A 20 -9.73 2.38 -2.31
C LEU A 20 -9.67 3.47 -3.37
N TYR A 21 -8.49 3.99 -3.69
CA TYR A 21 -8.33 5.03 -4.71
C TYR A 21 -8.65 4.53 -6.12
N LEU A 22 -8.37 3.27 -6.44
CA LEU A 22 -8.85 2.66 -7.70
C LEU A 22 -10.38 2.59 -7.74
N ALA A 23 -11.03 2.21 -6.64
CA ALA A 23 -12.49 2.24 -6.54
C ALA A 23 -13.06 3.66 -6.66
N CYS A 24 -12.40 4.66 -6.05
CA CYS A 24 -12.75 6.07 -6.22
C CYS A 24 -12.65 6.48 -7.69
N MET A 25 -11.57 6.14 -8.39
CA MET A 25 -11.40 6.46 -9.81
C MET A 25 -12.50 5.84 -10.70
N ALA A 26 -13.06 4.70 -10.33
CA ALA A 26 -14.16 4.08 -11.06
C ALA A 26 -15.48 4.90 -11.00
N LEU A 27 -15.63 5.75 -9.98
CA LEU A 27 -16.85 6.54 -9.72
C LEU A 27 -16.64 8.05 -9.84
N ALA A 28 -15.38 8.51 -9.88
CA ALA A 28 -15.02 9.91 -9.84
C ALA A 28 -15.40 10.65 -11.13
N PRO A 29 -15.73 11.95 -11.03
CA PRO A 29 -15.84 12.81 -12.20
C PRO A 29 -14.45 12.97 -12.87
N ARG A 30 -14.43 13.29 -14.16
CA ARG A 30 -13.19 13.24 -14.97
C ARG A 30 -12.14 14.23 -14.50
N GLU A 31 -12.56 15.38 -13.97
CA GLU A 31 -11.73 16.44 -13.44
C GLU A 31 -10.88 15.99 -12.23
N ASP A 32 -11.36 15.01 -11.45
CA ASP A 32 -10.67 14.53 -10.25
C ASP A 32 -9.66 13.41 -10.54
N LEU A 33 -9.74 12.76 -11.71
CA LEU A 33 -8.92 11.59 -12.05
C LEU A 33 -7.42 11.88 -12.01
N GLY A 34 -7.00 13.09 -12.40
CA GLY A 34 -5.58 13.47 -12.35
C GLY A 34 -5.03 13.49 -10.92
N VAL A 35 -5.82 13.96 -9.95
CA VAL A 35 -5.44 13.97 -8.54
C VAL A 35 -5.45 12.55 -7.97
N LEU A 36 -6.48 11.76 -8.27
CA LEU A 36 -6.59 10.38 -7.81
C LEU A 36 -5.45 9.50 -8.33
N LEU A 37 -5.06 9.66 -9.60
CA LEU A 37 -3.90 8.97 -10.17
C LEU A 37 -2.60 9.35 -9.45
N LYS A 38 -2.44 10.63 -9.10
CA LYS A 38 -1.26 11.10 -8.38
C LYS A 38 -1.16 10.47 -6.99
N ILE A 39 -2.22 10.52 -6.19
CA ILE A 39 -2.19 9.96 -4.83
C ILE A 39 -2.05 8.43 -4.87
N ASN A 40 -2.70 7.75 -5.82
CA ASN A 40 -2.56 6.29 -5.96
C ASN A 40 -1.12 5.89 -6.32
N LYS A 41 -0.45 6.69 -7.17
CA LYS A 41 0.98 6.49 -7.46
C LYS A 41 1.83 6.66 -6.19
N ASP A 42 1.59 7.71 -5.41
CA ASP A 42 2.32 7.96 -4.16
C ASP A 42 2.21 6.73 -3.22
N GLU A 43 1.02 6.12 -3.08
CA GLU A 43 0.87 4.91 -2.24
C GLU A 43 1.61 3.69 -2.81
N THR A 44 1.68 3.53 -4.14
CA THR A 44 2.50 2.44 -4.71
C THR A 44 4.00 2.62 -4.45
N ASP A 45 4.48 3.87 -4.41
CA ASP A 45 5.86 4.18 -4.00
C ASP A 45 6.06 3.87 -2.50
N HIS A 46 5.08 4.20 -1.65
CA HIS A 46 5.11 3.86 -0.22
C HIS A 46 5.16 2.35 0.02
N VAL A 47 4.35 1.56 -0.69
CA VAL A 47 4.37 0.08 -0.63
C VAL A 47 5.77 -0.47 -0.90
N ALA A 48 6.45 0.02 -1.94
CA ALA A 48 7.79 -0.42 -2.29
C ALA A 48 8.84 -0.08 -1.21
N LEU A 49 8.76 1.14 -0.66
CA LEU A 49 9.69 1.61 0.37
C LEU A 49 9.50 0.87 1.70
N ILE A 50 8.25 0.68 2.13
CA ILE A 50 7.92 -0.02 3.38
C ILE A 50 8.27 -1.50 3.27
N SER A 51 7.97 -2.15 2.14
CA SER A 51 8.39 -3.54 1.89
C SER A 51 9.92 -3.68 2.01
N SER A 52 10.67 -2.76 1.41
CA SER A 52 12.13 -2.73 1.53
C SER A 52 12.62 -2.54 2.97
N LEU A 53 11.91 -1.76 3.80
CA LEU A 53 12.22 -1.60 5.23
C LEU A 53 11.98 -2.90 6.01
N ILE A 54 10.88 -3.61 5.72
CA ILE A 54 10.58 -4.92 6.29
C ILE A 54 11.68 -5.92 5.94
N SER A 55 12.06 -6.00 4.66
CA SER A 55 13.12 -6.92 4.21
C SER A 55 14.45 -6.68 4.90
N ARG A 56 14.80 -5.41 5.17
CA ARG A 56 16.02 -5.08 5.94
C ARG A 56 15.95 -5.52 7.40
N GLN A 57 14.77 -5.58 8.01
CA GLN A 57 14.59 -6.02 9.40
C GLN A 57 14.57 -7.54 9.55
N THR A 58 13.95 -8.23 8.60
CA THR A 58 13.69 -9.68 8.70
C THR A 58 14.70 -10.53 7.93
N GLY A 59 15.45 -9.94 6.99
CA GLY A 59 16.25 -10.65 6.01
C GLY A 59 15.43 -11.44 4.97
N ARG A 60 14.12 -11.16 4.87
CA ARG A 60 13.15 -11.84 4.00
C ARG A 60 12.19 -10.84 3.39
N ASP A 61 11.70 -11.10 2.19
CA ASP A 61 10.69 -10.24 1.56
C ASP A 61 9.41 -10.12 2.41
N ALA A 62 8.70 -9.01 2.25
CA ALA A 62 7.44 -8.78 2.93
C ALA A 62 6.41 -9.85 2.51
N ASP A 63 5.80 -10.51 3.49
CA ASP A 63 4.74 -11.49 3.28
C ASP A 63 3.39 -10.81 3.06
N TYR A 64 3.12 -10.45 1.81
CA TYR A 64 1.90 -9.73 1.42
C TYR A 64 0.61 -10.50 1.71
N ALA A 65 0.62 -11.82 1.54
CA ALA A 65 -0.54 -12.68 1.76
C ALA A 65 -0.94 -12.74 3.24
N ALA A 66 0.05 -12.73 4.14
CA ALA A 66 -0.21 -12.67 5.58
C ALA A 66 -0.69 -11.29 6.06
N MET A 67 -0.34 -10.22 5.34
CA MET A 67 -0.58 -8.84 5.76
C MET A 67 -1.88 -8.25 5.22
N VAL A 68 -2.32 -8.67 4.04
CA VAL A 68 -3.48 -8.09 3.36
C VAL A 68 -4.44 -9.18 2.90
N PRO A 69 -5.69 -9.20 3.43
CA PRO A 69 -6.72 -10.09 2.92
C PRO A 69 -6.94 -9.90 1.40
N GLY A 70 -6.97 -11.02 0.66
CA GLY A 70 -7.23 -11.04 -0.79
C GLY A 70 -6.03 -10.71 -1.68
N VAL A 71 -4.80 -10.88 -1.19
CA VAL A 71 -3.58 -10.96 -2.02
C VAL A 71 -3.13 -12.42 -2.00
N ASP A 72 -3.44 -13.17 -3.05
CA ASP A 72 -2.95 -14.54 -3.28
C ASP A 72 -1.68 -14.53 -4.14
#